data_AF-A0A3M1KWG4-F1
#
_entry.id   AF-A0A3M1KWG4-F1
#
_cell.length_a   1.000
_cell.length_b   1.000
_cell.length_c   1.000
_cell.angle_alpha   90.00
_cell.angle_beta   90.00
_cell.angle_gamma   90.00
#
_symmetry.space_group_name_H-M   'P 1'
#
loop_
_entity.id
_entity.type
_entity.pdbx_description
1 polymer ?
#
loop_
_entity_poly.entity_id
_entity_poly.type
_entity_poly.pdbx_seq_one_letter_code
_entity_poly.pdbx_strand_id
1 'polypeptide(L)'
;MARYLLKRLLWFVPTLLVVALVAFGLSRLAPGDPVELYLRDKPFGAVSSPQEFFRAERDVRQVAQLLGQDKPAFYFSILPDFFPDTLNRILQKEHRAALRALLLQHRHWPSVENWHQSLRALELSALQPLPDVGRTHLNTFKNRLRALYTLTDTPTLQRNLDSLQALLNRDSLLAAHLQPALTQTHTAFQRMRTRPAAGWFLPSLHWHGTDNQFHRWLADFFRGDFGLSYFDRRPVGDKLQPALLKTLTINVLAILLAYLLAVPLGVWAASHRGSPFDRGTTALLLALYSLPSFWAGTMLLVFFTTPEYGMDWFEGVGWSD
;
A
#
# COMPACT_ATOMS: atom_id res chain seq x y z
N MET A 1 26.82 14.72 -32.47
CA MET A 1 25.48 14.78 -31.85
C MET A 1 24.83 13.40 -31.67
N ALA A 2 24.66 12.57 -32.70
CA ALA A 2 24.00 11.26 -32.59
C ALA A 2 24.60 10.30 -31.54
N ARG A 3 25.93 10.14 -31.50
CA ARG A 3 26.62 9.30 -30.50
C ARG A 3 26.40 9.79 -29.05
N TYR A 4 26.28 11.09 -28.86
CA TYR A 4 25.98 11.70 -27.55
C TYR A 4 24.53 11.42 -27.15
N LEU A 5 23.58 11.61 -28.07
CA LEU A 5 22.16 11.31 -27.85
C LEU A 5 21.96 9.82 -27.52
N LEU A 6 22.58 8.93 -28.29
CA LEU A 6 22.51 7.48 -28.05
C LEU A 6 23.09 7.09 -26.69
N LYS A 7 24.25 7.66 -26.32
CA LYS A 7 24.84 7.43 -24.99
C LYS A 7 23.90 7.89 -23.88
N ARG A 8 23.26 9.05 -24.04
CA ARG A 8 22.30 9.58 -23.05
C ARG A 8 21.03 8.74 -22.95
N LEU A 9 20.50 8.27 -24.08
CA LEU A 9 19.35 7.36 -24.13
C LEU A 9 19.69 6.01 -23.50
N LEU A 10 20.91 5.52 -23.68
CA LEU A 10 21.36 4.27 -23.06
C LEU A 10 21.49 4.40 -21.54
N TRP A 11 21.94 5.57 -21.03
CA TRP A 11 21.94 5.87 -19.59
C TRP A 11 20.54 6.11 -19.01
N PHE A 12 19.56 6.47 -19.85
CA PHE A 12 18.17 6.65 -19.39
C PHE A 12 17.56 5.35 -18.86
N VAL A 13 17.79 4.22 -19.54
CA VAL A 13 17.25 2.91 -19.14
C VAL A 13 17.65 2.49 -17.71
N PRO A 14 18.94 2.47 -17.31
CA PRO A 14 19.32 2.13 -15.94
C PRO A 14 18.82 3.18 -14.94
N THR A 15 18.82 4.47 -15.28
CA THR A 15 18.28 5.49 -14.36
C THR A 15 16.79 5.30 -14.11
N LEU A 16 16.01 5.00 -15.16
CA LEU A 16 14.59 4.74 -15.05
C LEU A 16 14.34 3.48 -14.22
N LEU A 17 15.14 2.43 -14.41
CA LEU A 17 15.04 1.20 -13.63
C LEU A 17 15.32 1.45 -12.14
N VAL A 18 16.36 2.23 -11.81
CA VAL A 18 16.65 2.60 -10.41
C VAL A 18 15.50 3.41 -9.81
N VAL A 19 15.02 4.43 -10.52
CA VAL A 19 13.88 5.24 -10.06
C VAL A 19 12.62 4.38 -9.89
N ALA A 20 12.35 3.47 -10.83
CA ALA A 20 11.23 2.53 -10.77
C ALA A 20 11.32 1.60 -9.56
N LEU A 21 12.51 1.06 -9.27
CA LEU A 21 12.74 0.22 -8.09
C LEU A 21 12.53 0.99 -6.80
N VAL A 22 13.05 2.23 -6.71
CA VAL A 22 12.87 3.08 -5.53
C VAL A 22 11.39 3.45 -5.36
N ALA A 23 10.72 3.88 -6.42
CA ALA A 23 9.29 4.23 -6.39
C ALA A 23 8.42 3.04 -5.98
N PHE A 24 8.68 1.86 -6.53
CA PHE A 24 7.99 0.63 -6.14
C PHE A 24 8.32 0.23 -4.69
N GLY A 25 9.58 0.36 -4.26
CA GLY A 25 9.96 0.10 -2.87
C GLY A 25 9.23 1.02 -1.90
N LEU A 26 9.17 2.32 -2.19
CA LEU A 26 8.45 3.29 -1.38
C LEU A 26 6.94 3.01 -1.36
N SER A 27 6.34 2.61 -2.48
CA SER A 27 4.90 2.29 -2.51
C SER A 27 4.55 1.08 -1.63
N ARG A 28 5.51 0.17 -1.41
CA ARG A 28 5.36 -0.96 -0.47
C ARG A 28 5.50 -0.60 0.99
N LEU A 29 6.25 0.45 1.28
CA LEU A 29 6.44 0.97 2.64
C LEU A 29 5.27 1.86 3.07
N ALA A 30 4.37 2.21 2.15
CA ALA A 30 3.16 2.95 2.46
C ALA A 30 2.34 2.21 3.54
N PRO A 31 1.90 2.92 4.60
CA PRO A 31 1.08 2.32 5.65
C PRO A 31 -0.29 1.89 5.10
N GLY A 32 -0.85 0.84 5.70
CA GLY A 32 -2.13 0.26 5.31
C GLY A 32 -2.02 -0.94 4.36
N ASP A 33 -3.16 -1.60 4.13
CA ASP A 33 -3.35 -2.65 3.13
C ASP A 33 -4.18 -2.07 1.97
N PRO A 34 -3.65 -2.01 0.73
CA PRO A 34 -4.39 -1.51 -0.43
C PRO A 34 -5.76 -2.19 -0.65
N VAL A 35 -5.88 -3.48 -0.31
CA VAL A 35 -7.13 -4.23 -0.46
C VAL A 35 -8.17 -3.73 0.54
N GLU A 36 -7.77 -3.51 1.80
CA GLU A 36 -8.65 -2.98 2.84
C GLU A 36 -9.04 -1.53 2.57
N LEU A 37 -8.07 -0.70 2.16
CA LEU A 37 -8.32 0.70 1.78
C LEU A 37 -9.32 0.79 0.63
N TYR A 38 -9.17 -0.08 -0.39
CA TYR A 38 -10.08 -0.13 -1.51
C TYR A 38 -11.49 -0.57 -1.08
N LEU A 39 -11.60 -1.57 -0.20
CA LEU A 39 -12.90 -2.05 0.30
C LEU A 39 -13.61 -1.03 1.20
N ARG A 40 -12.90 -0.04 1.78
CA ARG A 40 -13.40 1.02 2.71
C ARG A 40 -14.08 0.50 3.99
N ASP A 41 -14.47 -0.76 4.04
CA ASP A 41 -14.99 -1.48 5.20
C ASP A 41 -14.02 -2.57 5.65
N LYS A 42 -14.14 -3.04 6.90
CA LYS A 42 -13.46 -4.26 7.36
C LYS A 42 -14.23 -5.49 6.87
N PRO A 43 -13.81 -6.16 5.79
CA PRO A 43 -14.62 -7.20 5.12
C PRO A 43 -14.98 -8.36 6.04
N PHE A 44 -14.13 -8.67 7.03
CA PHE A 44 -14.34 -9.73 8.02
C PHE A 44 -14.85 -9.24 9.38
N GLY A 45 -15.08 -7.92 9.55
CA GLY A 45 -15.46 -7.32 10.82
C GLY A 45 -16.88 -7.64 11.27
N ALA A 46 -17.85 -7.63 10.34
CA ALA A 46 -19.28 -7.79 10.64
C ALA A 46 -19.86 -9.17 10.23
N VAL A 47 -19.00 -10.12 9.87
CA VAL A 47 -19.45 -11.43 9.36
C VAL A 47 -20.16 -12.22 10.45
N SER A 48 -21.44 -12.53 10.22
CA SER A 48 -22.32 -13.21 11.16
C SER A 48 -22.70 -14.63 10.75
N SER A 49 -22.66 -14.92 9.44
CA SER A 49 -23.00 -16.21 8.85
C SER A 49 -21.89 -16.78 7.94
N PRO A 50 -21.89 -18.09 7.62
CA PRO A 50 -20.88 -18.67 6.73
C PRO A 50 -21.02 -18.12 5.30
N GLN A 51 -22.24 -17.80 4.87
CA GLN A 51 -22.48 -17.22 3.55
C GLN A 51 -21.86 -15.82 3.42
N GLU A 52 -21.99 -14.99 4.46
CA GLU A 52 -21.32 -13.68 4.53
C GLU A 52 -19.80 -13.82 4.54
N PHE A 53 -19.27 -14.83 5.25
CA PHE A 53 -17.83 -15.11 5.25
C PHE A 53 -17.29 -15.39 3.86
N PHE A 54 -17.96 -16.30 3.12
CA PHE A 54 -17.55 -16.63 1.75
C PHE A 54 -17.80 -15.48 0.75
N ARG A 55 -18.75 -14.57 1.02
CA ARG A 55 -18.90 -13.33 0.24
C ARG A 55 -17.71 -12.39 0.50
N ALA A 56 -17.44 -12.08 1.76
CA ALA A 56 -16.30 -11.25 2.16
C ALA A 56 -14.97 -11.79 1.61
N GLU A 57 -14.73 -13.10 1.70
CA GLU A 57 -13.52 -13.72 1.17
C GLU A 57 -13.40 -13.58 -0.36
N ARG A 58 -14.52 -13.72 -1.08
CA ARG A 58 -14.55 -13.52 -2.54
C ARG A 58 -14.30 -12.07 -2.91
N ASP A 59 -14.92 -11.12 -2.21
CA ASP A 59 -14.76 -9.69 -2.47
C ASP A 59 -13.29 -9.26 -2.26
N VAL A 60 -12.68 -9.71 -1.16
CA VAL A 60 -11.25 -9.48 -0.86
C VAL A 60 -10.36 -10.11 -1.92
N ARG A 61 -10.69 -11.32 -2.41
CA ARG A 61 -9.92 -11.98 -3.47
C ARG A 61 -10.04 -11.27 -4.81
N GLN A 62 -11.24 -10.83 -5.19
CA GLN A 62 -11.46 -10.07 -6.42
C GLN A 62 -10.68 -8.76 -6.38
N VAL A 63 -10.79 -7.99 -5.29
CA VAL A 63 -10.03 -6.74 -5.13
C VAL A 63 -8.52 -7.00 -5.11
N ALA A 64 -8.05 -8.04 -4.42
CA ALA A 64 -6.64 -8.39 -4.42
C ALA A 64 -6.13 -8.71 -5.84
N GLN A 65 -6.90 -9.43 -6.66
CA GLN A 65 -6.56 -9.71 -8.06
C GLN A 65 -6.57 -8.45 -8.93
N LEU A 66 -7.58 -7.59 -8.76
CA LEU A 66 -7.68 -6.31 -9.44
C LEU A 66 -6.44 -5.45 -9.16
N LEU A 67 -6.02 -5.37 -7.89
CA LEU A 67 -4.84 -4.61 -7.46
C LEU A 67 -3.51 -5.37 -7.62
N GLY A 68 -3.54 -6.65 -8.02
CA GLY A 68 -2.36 -7.52 -8.13
C GLY A 68 -1.71 -7.92 -6.79
N GLN A 69 -2.40 -7.71 -5.66
CA GLN A 69 -1.89 -8.00 -4.32
C GLN A 69 -1.82 -9.50 -3.98
N ASP A 70 -2.39 -10.34 -4.84
CA ASP A 70 -2.30 -11.81 -4.78
C ASP A 70 -0.95 -12.36 -5.29
N LYS A 71 -0.15 -11.53 -5.97
CA LYS A 71 1.13 -11.91 -6.59
C LYS A 71 2.34 -11.64 -5.70
N PRO A 72 3.46 -12.36 -5.89
CA PRO A 72 4.72 -12.05 -5.23
C PRO A 72 5.22 -10.66 -5.59
N ALA A 73 6.10 -10.11 -4.74
CA ALA A 73 6.43 -8.71 -4.84
C ALA A 73 7.34 -8.35 -6.01
N PHE A 74 8.26 -9.24 -6.34
CA PHE A 74 9.32 -9.02 -7.29
C PHE A 74 9.60 -10.31 -8.07
N TYR A 75 10.48 -10.24 -9.07
CA TYR A 75 10.84 -11.38 -9.92
C TYR A 75 11.39 -12.57 -9.14
N PHE A 76 11.99 -12.33 -7.98
CA PHE A 76 12.48 -13.38 -7.09
C PHE A 76 12.31 -12.98 -5.64
N SER A 77 12.31 -13.97 -4.76
CA SER A 77 12.43 -13.76 -3.32
C SER A 77 13.49 -14.68 -2.75
N ILE A 78 14.33 -14.12 -1.87
CA ILE A 78 15.28 -14.89 -1.09
C ILE A 78 14.64 -15.11 0.27
N LEU A 79 14.15 -16.33 0.47
CA LEU A 79 13.46 -16.75 1.69
C LEU A 79 14.04 -18.10 2.14
N PRO A 80 13.95 -18.46 3.41
CA PRO A 80 14.32 -19.79 3.86
C PRO A 80 13.51 -20.87 3.13
N ASP A 81 14.12 -22.03 2.93
CA ASP A 81 13.51 -23.22 2.30
C ASP A 81 12.16 -23.63 2.89
N PHE A 82 11.93 -23.38 4.17
CA PHE A 82 10.67 -23.67 4.85
C PHE A 82 9.54 -22.66 4.56
N PHE A 83 9.79 -21.57 3.82
CA PHE A 83 8.75 -20.66 3.36
C PHE A 83 8.07 -21.18 2.09
N PRO A 84 6.74 -21.31 2.06
CA PRO A 84 6.04 -21.75 0.86
C PRO A 84 5.76 -20.58 -0.09
N ASP A 85 5.50 -20.90 -1.34
CA ASP A 85 4.96 -19.93 -2.31
C ASP A 85 3.49 -19.57 -2.03
N THR A 86 2.76 -20.43 -1.31
CA THR A 86 1.33 -20.26 -1.01
C THR A 86 1.05 -19.18 0.02
N LEU A 87 2.05 -18.75 0.79
CA LEU A 87 1.89 -17.73 1.84
C LEU A 87 1.37 -16.40 1.29
N ASN A 88 1.72 -16.05 0.04
CA ASN A 88 1.24 -14.83 -0.61
C ASN A 88 -0.26 -14.87 -0.94
N ARG A 89 -0.87 -16.06 -0.97
CA ARG A 89 -2.31 -16.24 -1.21
C ARG A 89 -3.18 -15.86 0.00
N ILE A 90 -2.57 -15.66 1.17
CA ILE A 90 -3.26 -15.22 2.39
C ILE A 90 -3.45 -13.72 2.31
N LEU A 91 -4.64 -13.30 1.88
CA LEU A 91 -4.89 -11.92 1.44
C LEU A 91 -4.72 -10.90 2.58
N GLN A 92 -5.26 -11.17 3.76
CA GLN A 92 -5.13 -10.28 4.92
C GLN A 92 -3.68 -10.16 5.38
N LYS A 93 -3.14 -8.93 5.31
CA LYS A 93 -1.74 -8.62 5.64
C LYS A 93 -1.38 -9.00 7.07
N GLU A 94 -2.26 -8.74 8.04
CA GLU A 94 -2.03 -9.05 9.47
C GLU A 94 -1.92 -10.56 9.71
N HIS A 95 -2.85 -11.34 9.15
CA HIS A 95 -2.84 -12.81 9.27
C HIS A 95 -1.58 -13.40 8.62
N ARG A 96 -1.21 -12.89 7.44
CA ARG A 96 0.02 -13.30 6.75
C ARG A 96 1.26 -12.99 7.59
N ALA A 97 1.32 -11.82 8.23
CA ALA A 97 2.42 -11.43 9.10
C ALA A 97 2.54 -12.33 10.34
N ALA A 98 1.41 -12.65 10.98
CA ALA A 98 1.39 -13.55 12.13
C ALA A 98 1.87 -14.96 11.76
N LEU A 99 1.42 -15.50 10.62
CA LEU A 99 1.87 -16.80 10.13
C LEU A 99 3.35 -16.80 9.75
N ARG A 100 3.87 -15.70 9.18
CA ARG A 100 5.31 -15.52 8.95
C ARG A 100 6.10 -15.59 10.25
N ALA A 101 5.65 -14.92 11.29
CA ALA A 101 6.29 -14.94 12.60
C ALA A 101 6.28 -16.36 13.21
N LEU A 102 5.14 -17.06 13.15
CA LEU A 102 5.04 -18.45 13.59
C LEU A 102 5.93 -19.40 12.77
N LEU A 103 6.03 -19.16 11.46
CA LEU A 103 6.87 -19.96 10.58
C LEU A 103 8.36 -19.77 10.87
N LEU A 104 8.80 -18.57 11.23
CA LEU A 104 10.18 -18.31 11.67
C LEU A 104 10.52 -19.02 12.99
N GLN A 105 9.54 -19.18 13.89
CA GLN A 105 9.70 -19.87 15.16
C GLN A 105 9.72 -21.41 14.99
N HIS A 106 8.76 -21.95 14.24
CA HIS A 106 8.54 -23.40 14.14
C HIS A 106 9.19 -24.06 12.92
N ARG A 107 9.56 -23.29 11.89
CA ARG A 107 10.28 -23.71 10.68
C ARG A 107 9.66 -24.92 9.96
N HIS A 108 8.34 -25.03 9.99
CA HIS A 108 7.63 -26.13 9.35
C HIS A 108 6.28 -25.68 8.81
N TRP A 109 6.24 -25.34 7.53
CA TRP A 109 5.04 -24.81 6.88
C TRP A 109 3.81 -25.71 7.03
N PRO A 110 3.84 -27.04 6.80
CA PRO A 110 2.63 -27.86 6.90
C PRO A 110 1.98 -27.83 8.29
N SER A 111 2.76 -27.65 9.37
CA SER A 111 2.20 -27.52 10.72
C SER A 111 1.52 -26.18 10.93
N VAL A 112 2.15 -25.09 10.45
CA VAL A 112 1.61 -23.73 10.54
C VAL A 112 0.38 -23.57 9.65
N GLU A 113 0.39 -24.19 8.47
CA GLU A 113 -0.75 -24.24 7.56
C GLU A 113 -1.91 -25.02 8.17
N ASN A 114 -1.66 -26.21 8.74
CA ASN A 114 -2.70 -27.00 9.40
C ASN A 114 -3.30 -26.25 10.61
N TRP A 115 -2.49 -25.51 11.37
CA TRP A 115 -2.96 -24.60 12.42
C TRP A 115 -3.91 -23.53 11.86
N HIS A 116 -3.49 -22.81 10.82
CA HIS A 116 -4.32 -21.79 10.17
C HIS A 116 -5.63 -22.36 9.58
N GLN A 117 -5.56 -23.52 8.93
CA GLN A 117 -6.74 -24.21 8.40
C GLN A 117 -7.70 -24.64 9.52
N SER A 118 -7.17 -25.11 10.65
CA SER A 118 -7.98 -25.49 11.82
C SER A 118 -8.70 -24.29 12.45
N LEU A 119 -8.02 -23.13 12.53
CA LEU A 119 -8.64 -21.88 12.96
C LEU A 119 -9.79 -21.48 12.03
N ARG A 120 -9.59 -21.58 10.72
CA ARG A 120 -10.62 -21.25 9.72
C ARG A 120 -11.82 -22.20 9.81
N ALA A 121 -11.57 -23.49 10.03
CA ALA A 121 -12.64 -24.46 10.26
C ALA A 121 -13.44 -24.11 11.53
N LEU A 122 -12.77 -23.77 12.62
CA LEU A 122 -13.41 -23.33 13.86
C LEU A 122 -14.23 -22.05 13.69
N GLU A 123 -13.72 -21.07 12.93
CA GLU A 123 -14.47 -19.84 12.61
C GLU A 123 -15.73 -20.14 11.82
N LEU A 124 -15.63 -20.98 10.78
CA LEU A 124 -16.79 -21.40 9.99
C LEU A 124 -17.83 -22.14 10.85
N SER A 125 -17.41 -23.01 11.77
CA SER A 125 -18.30 -23.66 12.73
C SER A 125 -18.98 -22.65 13.67
N ALA A 126 -18.24 -21.65 14.16
CA ALA A 126 -18.79 -20.59 15.02
C ALA A 126 -19.77 -19.66 14.29
N LEU A 127 -19.72 -19.60 12.96
CA LEU A 127 -20.64 -18.81 12.15
C LEU A 127 -21.94 -19.55 11.80
N GLN A 128 -22.02 -20.87 11.98
CA GLN A 128 -23.25 -21.61 11.70
C GLN A 128 -24.40 -21.12 12.59
N PRO A 129 -25.65 -21.09 12.08
CA PRO A 129 -26.80 -20.72 12.87
C PRO A 129 -27.03 -21.74 13.99
N LEU A 130 -26.98 -21.28 15.23
CA LEU A 130 -27.17 -22.10 16.42
C LEU A 130 -28.53 -21.77 17.07
N PRO A 131 -29.49 -22.72 17.13
CA PRO A 131 -30.73 -22.52 17.86
C PRO A 131 -30.46 -22.41 19.36
N ASP A 132 -31.17 -21.49 20.03
CA ASP A 132 -31.20 -21.34 21.50
C ASP A 132 -29.87 -21.05 22.22
N VAL A 133 -28.81 -20.70 21.49
CA VAL A 133 -27.52 -20.28 22.07
C VAL A 133 -27.53 -18.79 22.41
N GLY A 134 -27.05 -18.46 23.61
CA GLY A 134 -26.91 -17.07 24.06
C GLY A 134 -25.99 -16.26 23.14
N ARG A 135 -26.54 -15.21 22.49
CA ARG A 135 -25.80 -14.34 21.55
C ARG A 135 -24.52 -13.74 22.17
N THR A 136 -24.55 -13.45 23.47
CA THR A 136 -23.42 -12.86 24.22
C THR A 136 -22.21 -13.80 24.33
N HIS A 137 -22.44 -15.08 24.66
CA HIS A 137 -21.36 -16.06 24.75
C HIS A 137 -20.73 -16.34 23.38
N LEU A 138 -21.56 -16.48 22.35
CA LEU A 138 -21.10 -16.68 20.97
C LEU A 138 -20.29 -15.48 20.45
N ASN A 139 -20.74 -14.25 20.69
CA ASN A 139 -20.00 -13.05 20.29
C ASN A 139 -18.66 -12.93 21.02
N THR A 140 -18.63 -13.25 22.31
CA THR A 140 -17.39 -13.26 23.10
C THR A 140 -16.42 -14.32 22.57
N PHE A 141 -16.92 -15.50 22.23
CA PHE A 141 -16.14 -16.57 21.60
C PHE A 141 -15.57 -16.11 20.24
N LYS A 142 -16.40 -15.56 19.34
CA LYS A 142 -15.99 -15.06 18.02
C LYS A 142 -14.92 -13.98 18.11
N ASN A 143 -15.07 -13.00 19.01
CA ASN A 143 -14.08 -11.93 19.20
C ASN A 143 -12.72 -12.48 19.64
N ARG A 144 -12.72 -13.46 20.54
CA ARG A 144 -11.48 -14.06 21.06
C ARG A 144 -10.84 -15.03 20.07
N LEU A 145 -11.65 -15.70 19.25
CA LEU A 145 -11.19 -16.50 18.11
C LEU A 145 -10.49 -15.62 17.06
N ARG A 146 -11.08 -14.47 16.70
CA ARG A 146 -10.47 -13.53 15.74
C ARG A 146 -9.09 -13.04 16.19
N ALA A 147 -8.91 -12.83 17.49
CA ALA A 147 -7.61 -12.45 18.04
C ALA A 147 -6.51 -13.51 17.79
N LEU A 148 -6.84 -14.80 17.66
CA LEU A 148 -5.85 -15.86 17.41
C LEU A 148 -5.13 -15.70 16.07
N TYR A 149 -5.74 -15.03 15.08
CA TYR A 149 -5.14 -14.84 13.77
C TYR A 149 -4.00 -13.83 13.73
N THR A 150 -3.93 -12.93 14.71
CA THR A 150 -2.92 -11.85 14.76
C THR A 150 -1.82 -12.10 15.80
N LEU A 151 -2.01 -13.10 16.67
CA LEU A 151 -1.05 -13.44 17.72
C LEU A 151 0.15 -14.21 17.16
N THR A 152 1.35 -13.80 17.59
CA THR A 152 2.63 -14.40 17.18
C THR A 152 3.26 -15.29 18.25
N ASP A 153 2.84 -15.14 19.51
CA ASP A 153 3.52 -15.74 20.65
C ASP A 153 2.82 -17.03 21.10
N THR A 154 3.57 -18.13 21.14
CA THR A 154 3.01 -19.45 21.51
C THR A 154 2.40 -19.50 22.91
N PRO A 155 2.94 -18.86 23.97
CA PRO A 155 2.29 -18.88 25.28
C PRO A 155 0.98 -18.08 25.31
N THR A 156 0.91 -16.99 24.55
CA THR A 156 -0.30 -16.16 24.44
C THR A 156 -1.37 -16.84 23.61
N LEU A 157 -0.99 -17.56 22.54
CA LEU A 157 -1.88 -18.44 21.78
C LEU A 157 -2.48 -19.52 22.68
N GLN A 158 -1.65 -20.22 23.47
CA GLN A 158 -2.12 -21.25 24.41
C GLN A 158 -3.13 -20.67 25.41
N ARG A 159 -2.81 -19.56 26.07
CA ARG A 159 -3.73 -18.90 27.03
C ARG A 159 -5.07 -18.52 26.40
N ASN A 160 -5.07 -18.06 25.15
CA ASN A 160 -6.31 -17.73 24.44
C ASN A 160 -7.11 -18.97 24.05
N LEU A 161 -6.45 -20.04 23.61
CA LEU A 161 -7.11 -21.34 23.36
C LEU A 161 -7.73 -21.92 24.64
N ASP A 162 -7.01 -21.87 25.77
CA ASP A 162 -7.52 -22.32 27.07
C ASP A 162 -8.71 -21.47 27.53
N SER A 163 -8.68 -20.17 27.23
CA SER A 163 -9.80 -19.26 27.49
C SER A 163 -11.03 -19.60 26.63
N LEU A 164 -10.85 -19.98 25.36
CA LEU A 164 -11.94 -20.45 24.51
C LEU A 164 -12.54 -21.75 25.04
N GLN A 165 -11.70 -22.68 25.50
CA GLN A 165 -12.16 -23.92 26.15
C GLN A 165 -12.95 -23.62 27.42
N ALA A 166 -12.48 -22.69 28.26
CA ALA A 166 -13.20 -22.26 29.45
C ALA A 166 -14.55 -21.61 29.15
N LEU A 167 -14.70 -20.93 28.01
CA LEU A 167 -15.98 -20.41 27.55
C LEU A 167 -16.93 -21.53 27.11
N LEU A 168 -16.44 -22.54 26.38
CA LEU A 168 -17.26 -23.71 26.01
C LEU A 168 -17.71 -24.48 27.26
N ASN A 169 -16.84 -24.65 28.26
CA ASN A 169 -17.19 -25.36 29.50
C ASN A 169 -18.32 -24.68 30.30
N ARG A 170 -18.61 -23.39 30.05
CA ARG A 170 -19.69 -22.64 30.71
C ARG A 170 -21.03 -22.76 29.99
N ASP A 171 -21.05 -23.24 28.76
CA ASP A 171 -22.23 -23.28 27.90
C ASP A 171 -22.27 -24.61 27.15
N SER A 172 -23.07 -25.55 27.65
CA SER A 172 -23.16 -26.92 27.11
C SER A 172 -23.69 -26.97 25.68
N LEU A 173 -24.59 -26.05 25.29
CA LEU A 173 -25.13 -25.98 23.93
C LEU A 173 -24.08 -25.47 22.95
N LEU A 174 -23.32 -24.44 23.34
CA LEU A 174 -22.19 -23.93 22.57
C LEU A 174 -21.09 -25.01 22.42
N ALA A 175 -20.79 -25.73 23.52
CA ALA A 175 -19.82 -26.81 23.53
C ALA A 175 -20.22 -27.96 22.59
N ALA A 176 -21.49 -28.37 22.58
CA ALA A 176 -21.96 -29.45 21.69
C ALA A 176 -21.61 -29.22 20.21
N HIS A 177 -21.59 -27.95 19.78
CA HIS A 177 -21.33 -27.60 18.38
C HIS A 177 -19.86 -27.26 18.11
N LEU A 178 -19.19 -26.54 19.03
CA LEU A 178 -17.84 -26.01 18.78
C LEU A 178 -16.71 -26.86 19.36
N GLN A 179 -17.01 -27.77 20.29
CA GLN A 179 -15.99 -28.60 20.95
C GLN A 179 -15.17 -29.44 19.97
N PRO A 180 -15.76 -30.12 18.95
CA PRO A 180 -14.97 -30.92 18.00
C PRO A 180 -13.95 -30.06 17.24
N ALA A 181 -14.39 -28.89 16.74
CA ALA A 181 -13.53 -27.98 16.00
C ALA A 181 -12.46 -27.33 16.90
N LEU A 182 -12.80 -27.00 18.15
CA LEU A 182 -11.84 -26.45 19.11
C LEU A 182 -10.78 -27.50 19.50
N THR A 183 -11.18 -28.76 19.71
CA THR A 183 -10.25 -29.86 19.98
C THR A 183 -9.31 -30.11 18.80
N GLN A 184 -9.81 -30.05 17.56
CA GLN A 184 -8.95 -30.13 16.37
C GLN A 184 -7.95 -28.98 16.30
N THR A 185 -8.39 -27.76 16.63
CA THR A 185 -7.57 -26.56 16.65
C THR A 185 -6.48 -26.64 17.72
N HIS A 186 -6.82 -27.08 18.93
CA HIS A 186 -5.85 -27.32 20.00
C HIS A 186 -4.82 -28.38 19.60
N THR A 187 -5.27 -29.48 19.00
CA THR A 187 -4.38 -30.55 18.51
C THR A 187 -3.42 -30.03 17.43
N ALA A 188 -3.92 -29.22 16.49
CA ALA A 188 -3.08 -28.60 15.45
C ALA A 188 -2.03 -27.66 16.06
N PHE A 189 -2.41 -26.86 17.06
CA PHE A 189 -1.50 -26.00 17.82
C PHE A 189 -0.43 -26.81 18.56
N GLN A 190 -0.82 -27.87 19.28
CA GLN A 190 0.14 -28.72 19.99
C GLN A 190 1.14 -29.36 19.02
N ARG A 191 0.68 -29.89 17.88
CA ARG A 191 1.55 -30.45 16.85
C ARG A 191 2.52 -29.43 16.27
N MET A 192 2.10 -28.17 16.11
CA MET A 192 2.98 -27.09 15.70
C MET A 192 4.04 -26.79 16.77
N ARG A 193 3.65 -26.76 18.04
CA ARG A 193 4.51 -26.41 19.17
C ARG A 193 5.54 -27.49 19.52
N THR A 194 5.15 -28.77 19.53
CA THR A 194 6.00 -29.87 20.01
C THR A 194 6.93 -30.43 18.94
N ARG A 195 6.68 -30.11 17.67
CA ARG A 195 7.54 -30.57 16.58
C ARG A 195 8.90 -29.86 16.66
N PRO A 196 10.02 -30.59 16.56
CA PRO A 196 11.33 -29.97 16.48
C PRO A 196 11.40 -29.08 15.24
N ALA A 197 11.93 -27.86 15.41
CA ALA A 197 12.16 -26.97 14.29
C ALA A 197 13.12 -27.63 13.29
N ALA A 198 12.80 -27.54 12.00
CA ALA A 198 13.71 -28.00 10.94
C ALA A 198 15.06 -27.27 11.05
N GLY A 199 16.11 -27.90 10.52
CA GLY A 199 17.52 -27.56 10.75
C GLY A 199 17.99 -26.16 10.30
N TRP A 200 19.16 -26.08 9.68
CA TRP A 200 19.81 -24.81 9.37
C TRP A 200 18.95 -23.91 8.46
N PHE A 201 19.10 -22.60 8.65
CA PHE A 201 18.51 -21.59 7.76
C PHE A 201 19.26 -21.60 6.43
N LEU A 202 18.76 -22.34 5.45
CA LEU A 202 19.31 -22.31 4.10
C LEU A 202 18.51 -21.28 3.28
N PRO A 203 19.16 -20.20 2.80
CA PRO A 203 18.49 -19.27 1.90
C PRO A 203 18.17 -19.99 0.60
N SER A 204 16.91 -19.95 0.20
CA SER A 204 16.43 -20.51 -1.06
C SER A 204 15.94 -19.39 -1.97
N LEU A 205 16.37 -19.45 -3.23
CA LEU A 205 15.95 -18.52 -4.26
C LEU A 205 14.65 -19.04 -4.89
N HIS A 206 13.56 -18.32 -4.66
CA HIS A 206 12.30 -18.57 -5.35
C HIS A 206 12.19 -17.62 -6.54
N TRP A 207 12.09 -18.19 -7.74
CA TRP A 207 11.90 -17.43 -8.97
C TRP A 207 10.41 -17.35 -9.30
N HIS A 208 9.88 -16.13 -9.42
CA HIS A 208 8.46 -15.85 -9.64
C HIS A 208 8.14 -15.50 -11.11
N GLY A 209 9.14 -15.42 -11.98
CA GLY A 209 8.96 -15.05 -13.38
C GLY A 209 8.37 -13.65 -13.55
N THR A 210 7.63 -13.42 -14.62
CA THR A 210 6.94 -12.14 -14.91
C THR A 210 5.63 -11.96 -14.16
N ASP A 211 5.14 -13.01 -13.48
CA ASP A 211 3.87 -12.95 -12.75
C ASP A 211 4.03 -12.37 -11.34
N ASN A 212 4.56 -11.15 -11.28
CA ASN A 212 4.84 -10.44 -10.03
C ASN A 212 4.35 -9.00 -10.07
N GLN A 213 4.19 -8.40 -8.90
CA GLN A 213 3.64 -7.05 -8.74
C GLN A 213 4.49 -5.98 -9.42
N PHE A 214 5.83 -6.06 -9.34
CA PHE A 214 6.71 -5.09 -9.97
C PHE A 214 6.64 -5.14 -11.50
N HIS A 215 6.65 -6.35 -12.09
CA HIS A 215 6.56 -6.51 -13.54
C HIS A 215 5.23 -5.98 -14.07
N ARG A 216 4.11 -6.33 -13.42
CA ARG A 216 2.78 -5.80 -13.77
C ARG A 216 2.76 -4.28 -13.66
N TRP A 217 3.18 -3.73 -12.52
CA TRP A 217 3.22 -2.28 -12.29
C TRP A 217 4.05 -1.53 -13.33
N LEU A 218 5.23 -2.07 -13.68
CA LEU A 218 6.11 -1.48 -14.68
C LEU A 218 5.50 -1.57 -16.10
N ALA A 219 4.91 -2.72 -16.45
CA ALA A 219 4.24 -2.92 -17.73
C ALA A 219 3.03 -1.99 -17.89
N ASP A 220 2.22 -1.86 -16.85
CA ASP A 220 1.04 -1.00 -16.82
C ASP A 220 1.44 0.49 -16.93
N PHE A 221 2.51 0.91 -16.25
CA PHE A 221 3.08 2.26 -16.40
C PHE A 221 3.43 2.59 -17.86
N PHE A 222 4.11 1.68 -18.57
CA PHE A 222 4.44 1.89 -19.98
C PHE A 222 3.24 1.83 -20.93
N ARG A 223 2.14 1.21 -20.50
CA ARG A 223 0.85 1.23 -21.21
C ARG A 223 0.02 2.50 -20.94
N GLY A 224 0.48 3.35 -20.02
CA GLY A 224 -0.28 4.51 -19.55
C GLY A 224 -1.39 4.15 -18.56
N ASP A 225 -1.41 2.92 -18.04
CA ASP A 225 -2.32 2.50 -16.98
C ASP A 225 -1.63 2.73 -15.62
N PHE A 226 -2.04 3.79 -14.94
CA PHE A 226 -1.54 4.15 -13.61
C PHE A 226 -2.29 3.43 -12.47
N GLY A 227 -3.19 2.51 -12.81
CA GLY A 227 -4.03 1.77 -11.86
C GLY A 227 -5.17 2.60 -11.29
N LEU A 228 -5.80 2.04 -10.26
CA LEU A 228 -6.93 2.65 -9.56
C LEU A 228 -6.48 3.32 -8.26
N SER A 229 -7.10 4.45 -7.94
CA SER A 229 -6.96 5.07 -6.63
C SER A 229 -7.55 4.17 -5.56
N TYR A 230 -6.78 3.84 -4.53
CA TYR A 230 -7.27 3.05 -3.38
C TYR A 230 -8.35 3.79 -2.59
N PHE A 231 -8.32 5.12 -2.60
CA PHE A 231 -9.31 5.95 -1.90
C PHE A 231 -10.54 6.18 -2.76
N ASP A 232 -10.36 6.71 -3.98
CA ASP A 232 -11.49 7.20 -4.79
C ASP A 232 -12.02 6.17 -5.79
N ARG A 233 -11.36 5.01 -5.91
CA ARG A 233 -11.75 3.90 -6.80
C ARG A 233 -11.88 4.28 -8.27
N ARG A 234 -11.27 5.40 -8.67
CA ARG A 234 -11.20 5.88 -10.05
C ARG A 234 -9.79 5.65 -10.62
N PRO A 235 -9.65 5.50 -11.95
CA PRO A 235 -8.35 5.48 -12.60
C PRO A 235 -7.51 6.69 -12.16
N VAL A 236 -6.25 6.45 -11.81
CA VAL A 236 -5.32 7.52 -11.44
C VAL A 236 -5.05 8.44 -12.63
N GLY A 237 -5.09 7.90 -13.85
CA GLY A 237 -4.97 8.67 -15.10
C GLY A 237 -6.00 9.80 -15.20
N ASP A 238 -7.25 9.57 -14.82
CA ASP A 238 -8.33 10.58 -14.88
C ASP A 238 -8.07 11.79 -13.98
N LYS A 239 -7.25 11.61 -12.92
CA LYS A 239 -6.81 12.70 -12.04
C LYS A 239 -5.55 13.38 -12.53
N LEU A 240 -4.60 12.59 -13.05
CA LEU A 240 -3.32 13.10 -13.50
C LEU A 240 -3.44 13.89 -14.80
N GLN A 241 -4.30 13.45 -15.74
CA GLN A 241 -4.41 14.08 -17.05
C GLN A 241 -4.82 15.56 -16.96
N PRO A 242 -5.90 15.96 -16.24
CA PRO A 242 -6.26 17.37 -16.12
C PRO A 242 -5.16 18.20 -15.43
N ALA A 243 -4.58 17.69 -14.35
CA ALA A 243 -3.50 18.37 -13.63
C ALA A 243 -2.23 18.54 -14.47
N LEU A 244 -1.87 17.52 -15.27
CA LEU A 244 -0.75 17.55 -16.19
C LEU A 244 -0.95 18.61 -17.28
N LEU A 245 -2.14 18.66 -17.88
CA LEU A 245 -2.48 19.66 -18.90
C LEU A 245 -2.47 21.09 -18.32
N LYS A 246 -3.07 21.30 -17.14
CA LYS A 246 -3.02 22.59 -16.42
C LYS A 246 -1.55 23.00 -16.14
N THR A 247 -0.72 22.08 -15.64
CA THR A 247 0.69 22.35 -15.37
C THR A 247 1.48 22.66 -16.64
N LEU A 248 1.24 21.93 -17.72
CA LEU A 248 1.91 22.15 -19.00
C LEU A 248 1.56 23.51 -19.61
N THR A 249 0.28 23.88 -19.61
CA THR A 249 -0.18 25.17 -20.15
C THR A 249 0.41 26.35 -19.37
N ILE A 250 0.41 26.32 -18.03
CA ILE A 250 1.07 27.34 -17.20
C ILE A 250 2.57 27.41 -17.51
N ASN A 251 3.26 26.27 -17.56
CA ASN A 251 4.71 26.26 -17.81
C ASN A 251 5.06 26.76 -19.21
N VAL A 252 4.31 26.36 -20.24
CA VAL A 252 4.53 26.85 -21.61
C VAL A 252 4.33 28.35 -21.68
N LEU A 253 3.24 28.87 -21.09
CA LEU A 253 2.99 30.31 -21.06
C LEU A 253 4.08 31.06 -20.27
N ALA A 254 4.49 30.53 -19.12
CA ALA A 254 5.56 31.10 -18.30
C ALA A 254 6.90 31.13 -19.06
N ILE A 255 7.26 30.06 -19.77
CA ILE A 255 8.48 30.00 -20.59
C ILE A 255 8.41 31.03 -21.71
N LEU A 256 7.28 31.15 -22.39
CA LEU A 256 7.09 32.14 -23.47
C LEU A 256 7.24 33.57 -22.95
N LEU A 257 6.57 33.91 -21.85
CA LEU A 257 6.69 35.23 -21.21
C LEU A 257 8.10 35.49 -20.70
N ALA A 258 8.74 34.50 -20.07
CA ALA A 258 10.09 34.61 -19.57
C ALA A 258 11.08 34.90 -20.71
N TYR A 259 11.02 34.19 -21.83
CA TYR A 259 11.88 34.47 -22.97
C TYR A 259 11.56 35.81 -23.63
N LEU A 260 10.28 36.17 -23.74
CA LEU A 260 9.84 37.44 -24.31
C LEU A 260 10.41 38.65 -23.54
N LEU A 261 10.56 38.55 -22.22
CA LEU A 261 11.13 39.60 -21.38
C LEU A 261 12.64 39.48 -21.22
N ALA A 262 13.14 38.27 -20.94
CA ALA A 262 14.55 38.05 -20.60
C ALA A 262 15.47 38.24 -21.80
N VAL A 263 15.06 37.85 -23.02
CA VAL A 263 15.92 37.99 -24.20
C VAL A 263 16.14 39.47 -24.56
N PRO A 264 15.10 40.32 -24.70
CA PRO A 264 15.31 41.74 -24.97
C PRO A 264 16.05 42.46 -23.85
N LEU A 265 15.68 42.23 -22.59
CA LEU A 265 16.37 42.84 -21.45
C LEU A 265 17.85 42.44 -21.40
N GLY A 266 18.14 41.15 -21.61
CA GLY A 266 19.51 40.63 -21.62
C GLY A 266 20.34 41.17 -22.78
N VAL A 267 19.78 41.20 -24.00
CA VAL A 267 20.45 41.76 -25.19
C VAL A 267 20.69 43.26 -25.01
N TRP A 268 19.73 43.99 -24.43
CA TRP A 268 19.86 45.43 -24.23
C TRP A 268 20.89 45.78 -23.16
N ALA A 269 20.88 45.09 -22.02
CA ALA A 269 21.89 45.24 -20.97
C ALA A 269 23.30 44.88 -21.49
N ALA A 270 23.42 43.79 -22.26
CA ALA A 270 24.70 43.35 -22.82
C ALA A 270 25.27 44.31 -23.86
N SER A 271 24.43 44.90 -24.71
CA SER A 271 24.85 45.91 -25.70
C SER A 271 25.25 47.24 -25.08
N HIS A 272 24.75 47.57 -23.87
CA HIS A 272 25.02 48.81 -23.14
C HIS A 272 25.73 48.55 -21.81
N ARG A 273 26.76 47.70 -21.86
CA ARG A 273 27.50 47.25 -20.68
C ARG A 273 28.04 48.42 -19.84
N GLY A 274 27.82 48.36 -18.54
CA GLY A 274 28.30 49.35 -17.58
C GLY A 274 27.46 50.62 -17.50
N SER A 275 26.39 50.73 -18.29
CA SER A 275 25.41 51.82 -18.19
C SER A 275 24.62 51.76 -16.86
N PRO A 276 24.00 52.88 -16.43
CA PRO A 276 23.09 52.88 -15.29
C PRO A 276 21.93 51.87 -15.45
N PHE A 277 21.46 51.67 -16.68
CA PHE A 277 20.43 50.67 -16.99
C PHE A 277 20.93 49.25 -16.68
N ASP A 278 22.08 48.84 -17.22
CA ASP A 278 22.69 47.53 -16.98
C ASP A 278 22.90 47.26 -15.48
N ARG A 279 23.46 48.24 -14.75
CA ARG A 279 23.66 48.13 -13.30
C ARG A 279 22.35 48.01 -12.54
N GLY A 280 21.34 48.81 -12.91
CA GLY A 280 20.02 48.78 -12.30
C GLY A 280 19.28 47.46 -12.53
N THR A 281 19.24 46.98 -13.78
CA THR A 281 18.61 45.70 -14.13
C THR A 281 19.32 44.53 -13.47
N THR A 282 20.66 44.54 -13.43
CA THR A 282 21.44 43.48 -12.78
C THR A 282 21.19 43.47 -11.28
N ALA A 283 21.19 44.63 -10.62
CA ALA A 283 20.88 44.73 -9.19
C ALA A 283 19.46 44.24 -8.88
N LEU A 284 18.47 44.60 -9.69
CA LEU A 284 17.09 44.14 -9.54
C LEU A 284 16.98 42.63 -9.74
N LEU A 285 17.57 42.06 -10.79
CA LEU A 285 17.55 40.62 -11.06
C LEU A 285 18.23 39.83 -9.94
N LEU A 286 19.35 40.34 -9.41
CA LEU A 286 20.02 39.74 -8.25
C LEU A 286 19.16 39.82 -6.99
N ALA A 287 18.48 40.94 -6.74
CA ALA A 287 17.56 41.09 -5.62
C ALA A 287 16.40 40.09 -5.73
N LEU A 288 15.77 39.99 -6.91
CA LEU A 288 14.68 39.04 -7.17
C LEU A 288 15.15 37.59 -7.04
N TYR A 289 16.32 37.25 -7.56
CA TYR A 289 16.90 35.91 -7.45
C TYR A 289 17.23 35.53 -6.00
N SER A 290 17.54 36.52 -5.16
CA SER A 290 17.83 36.31 -3.73
C SER A 290 16.56 36.04 -2.90
N LEU A 291 15.37 36.29 -3.46
CA LEU A 291 14.12 36.01 -2.77
C LEU A 291 13.81 34.51 -2.80
N PRO A 292 13.42 33.91 -1.67
CA PRO A 292 12.87 32.56 -1.67
C PRO A 292 11.63 32.49 -2.57
N SER A 293 11.59 31.51 -3.48
CA SER A 293 10.49 31.37 -4.45
C SER A 293 9.12 31.23 -3.78
N PHE A 294 9.05 30.55 -2.64
CA PHE A 294 7.82 30.43 -1.85
C PHE A 294 7.36 31.80 -1.32
N TRP A 295 8.29 32.64 -0.85
CA TRP A 295 7.98 33.97 -0.31
C TRP A 295 7.51 34.91 -1.40
N ALA A 296 8.20 34.92 -2.53
CA ALA A 296 7.79 35.69 -3.70
C ALA A 296 6.40 35.24 -4.18
N GLY A 297 6.16 33.92 -4.24
CA GLY A 297 4.86 33.34 -4.57
C GLY A 297 3.75 33.77 -3.61
N THR A 298 3.99 33.75 -2.30
CA THR A 298 3.00 34.20 -1.31
C THR A 298 2.75 35.70 -1.39
N MET A 299 3.77 36.52 -1.65
CA MET A 299 3.59 37.96 -1.87
C MET A 299 2.76 38.21 -3.13
N LEU A 300 3.04 37.54 -4.24
CA LEU A 300 2.23 37.66 -5.45
C LEU A 300 0.77 37.24 -5.20
N LEU A 301 0.54 36.16 -4.46
CA LEU A 301 -0.82 35.73 -4.10
C LEU A 301 -1.52 36.82 -3.28
N VAL A 302 -0.92 37.30 -2.20
CA VAL A 302 -1.51 38.32 -1.33
C VAL A 302 -1.73 39.65 -2.07
N PHE A 303 -0.80 40.06 -2.92
CA PHE A 303 -0.94 41.33 -3.64
C PHE A 303 -1.87 41.25 -4.85
N PHE A 304 -2.07 40.11 -5.50
CA PHE A 304 -2.85 40.06 -6.75
C PHE A 304 -4.19 39.34 -6.62
N THR A 305 -4.42 38.64 -5.51
CA THR A 305 -5.63 37.81 -5.33
C THR A 305 -6.46 38.14 -4.09
N THR A 306 -6.02 39.12 -3.28
CA THR A 306 -6.76 39.56 -2.10
C THR A 306 -7.01 41.07 -2.13
N PRO A 307 -8.17 41.53 -1.62
CA PRO A 307 -8.49 42.95 -1.57
C PRO A 307 -7.71 43.71 -0.48
N GLU A 308 -6.94 43.01 0.37
CA GLU A 308 -6.24 43.58 1.54
C GLU A 308 -5.28 44.72 1.16
N TYR A 309 -4.70 44.63 -0.04
CA TYR A 309 -3.80 45.65 -0.59
C TYR A 309 -4.41 46.37 -1.81
N GLY A 310 -5.72 46.28 -2.01
CA GLY A 310 -6.47 46.98 -3.06
C GLY A 310 -6.28 46.43 -4.47
N MET A 311 -5.73 45.23 -4.62
CA MET A 311 -5.40 44.61 -5.90
C MET A 311 -6.04 43.22 -5.98
N ASP A 312 -7.29 43.18 -6.47
CA ASP A 312 -8.09 41.97 -6.67
C ASP A 312 -8.13 41.63 -8.17
N TRP A 313 -6.95 41.38 -8.76
CA TRP A 313 -6.80 41.22 -10.21
C TRP A 313 -7.12 39.81 -10.68
N PHE A 314 -6.91 38.81 -9.81
CA PHE A 314 -7.16 37.40 -10.10
C PHE A 314 -7.87 36.74 -8.92
N GLU A 315 -8.66 35.70 -9.19
CA GLU A 315 -9.27 34.93 -8.12
C GLU A 315 -8.21 34.18 -7.29
N GLY A 316 -8.35 34.19 -5.96
CA GLY A 316 -7.46 33.46 -5.04
C GLY A 316 -7.67 31.95 -5.01
N VAL A 317 -8.74 31.46 -5.64
CA VAL A 317 -9.00 30.03 -5.83
C VAL A 317 -8.26 29.52 -7.06
N GLY A 318 -7.60 28.37 -6.92
CA GLY A 318 -6.81 27.76 -7.99
C GLY A 318 -7.63 27.48 -9.25
N TRP A 319 -6.94 27.27 -10.38
CA TRP A 319 -7.54 27.02 -11.69
C TRP A 319 -8.61 25.92 -11.62
N SER A 320 -9.88 26.36 -11.58
CA SER A 320 -11.13 25.64 -11.30
C SER A 320 -11.05 24.10 -11.37
N ASP A 321 -11.55 23.45 -10.31
CA ASP A 321 -12.37 22.24 -10.45
C ASP A 321 -13.83 22.63 -10.18
#